data_AF-A0A962XU40-F1
#
_entry.id   AF-A0A962XU40-F1
#
_cell.length_a   1.000
_cell.length_b   1.000
_cell.length_c   1.000
_cell.angle_alpha   90.00
_cell.angle_beta   90.00
_cell.angle_gamma   90.00
#
_symmetry.space_group_name_H-M   'P 1'
#
loop_
_entity.id
_entity.type
_entity.pdbx_description
1 polymer ?
#
loop_
_entity_poly.entity_id
_entity_poly.type
_entity_poly.pdbx_seq_one_letter_code
_entity_poly.pdbx_strand_id
1 'polypeptide(L)'
;MAASRHQLLDDALAMSRRMAAHGDAGEWQEVVELEPARRQLLEQAFATHAPVDEFVTERVRAILDLDKRLMAQSIEARDRIAEELGRTSKGRKATTAYQNARF
;
A
#
# COMPACT_ATOMS: atom_id res chain seq x y z
N MET A 1 24.36 18.78 -6.30
CA MET A 1 24.95 17.55 -5.72
C MET A 1 23.88 16.47 -5.76
N ALA A 2 24.22 15.24 -6.15
CA ALA A 2 23.28 14.12 -6.02
C ALA A 2 22.99 13.86 -4.54
N ALA A 3 21.75 13.51 -4.19
CA ALA A 3 21.39 13.16 -2.82
C ALA A 3 22.19 11.93 -2.36
N SER A 4 22.57 11.90 -1.08
CA SER A 4 23.29 10.74 -0.53
C SER A 4 22.37 9.53 -0.44
N ARG A 5 22.95 8.31 -0.45
CA ARG A 5 22.21 7.07 -0.21
C ARG A 5 21.39 7.13 1.09
N HIS A 6 21.97 7.69 2.16
CA HIS A 6 21.30 7.84 3.45
C HIS A 6 20.07 8.74 3.35
N GLN A 7 20.20 9.89 2.69
CA GLN A 7 19.09 10.82 2.47
C GLN A 7 17.98 10.18 1.63
N LEU A 8 18.34 9.51 0.54
CA LEU A 8 17.37 8.81 -0.32
C LEU A 8 16.59 7.74 0.44
N LEU A 9 17.24 7.02 1.36
CA LEU A 9 16.60 6.02 2.21
C LEU A 9 15.73 6.63 3.32
N ASP A 10 16.13 7.76 3.90
CA ASP A 10 15.30 8.51 4.86
C ASP A 10 14.04 9.05 4.17
N ASP A 11 14.18 9.62 2.98
CA ASP A 11 13.06 10.14 2.18
C ASP A 11 12.12 9.00 1.75
N ALA A 12 12.67 7.87 1.31
CA ALA A 12 11.89 6.68 0.98
C ALA A 12 11.15 6.12 2.21
N LEU A 13 11.79 6.10 3.39
CA LEU A 13 11.15 5.68 4.63
C LEU A 13 10.02 6.64 5.04
N ALA A 14 10.22 7.94 4.89
CA ALA A 14 9.18 8.93 5.15
C ALA A 14 7.97 8.73 4.21
N MET A 15 8.21 8.46 2.92
CA MET A 15 7.15 8.10 1.98
C MET A 15 6.45 6.79 2.36
N SER A 16 7.18 5.73 2.71
CA SER A 16 6.58 4.47 3.17
C SER A 16 5.70 4.64 4.40
N ARG A 17 6.07 5.51 5.35
CA ARG A 17 5.23 5.84 6.50
C ARG A 17 3.94 6.56 6.10
N ARG A 18 4.02 7.50 5.16
CA ARG A 18 2.83 8.19 4.60
C ARG A 18 1.92 7.21 3.88
N MET A 19 2.49 6.34 3.03
CA MET A 19 1.73 5.29 2.34
C MET A 19 1.01 4.36 3.33
N ALA A 20 1.67 3.96 4.42
CA ALA A 20 1.03 3.15 5.46
C ALA A 20 -0.11 3.89 6.17
N ALA A 21 0.04 5.20 6.43
CA ALA A 21 -1.01 6.03 7.02
C ALA A 21 -2.22 6.19 6.07
N HIS A 22 -1.99 6.41 4.77
CA HIS A 22 -3.04 6.42 3.76
C HIS A 22 -3.73 5.04 3.65
N GLY A 23 -2.96 3.95 3.73
CA GLY A 23 -3.49 2.58 3.80
C GLY A 23 -4.38 2.34 5.01
N ASP A 24 -3.99 2.83 6.20
CA ASP A 24 -4.83 2.80 7.42
C ASP A 24 -6.13 3.59 7.23
N ALA A 25 -6.07 4.73 6.54
CA ALA A 25 -7.23 5.58 6.26
C ALA A 25 -8.11 5.06 5.10
N GLY A 26 -7.68 4.02 4.37
CA GLY A 26 -8.36 3.52 3.17
C GLY A 26 -8.21 4.44 1.94
N GLU A 27 -7.29 5.39 1.99
CA GLU A 27 -6.98 6.38 0.94
C GLU A 27 -6.06 5.75 -0.13
N TRP A 28 -6.52 4.68 -0.76
CA TRP A 28 -5.71 3.87 -1.68
C TRP A 28 -5.20 4.63 -2.90
N GLN A 29 -5.94 5.65 -3.35
CA GLN A 29 -5.50 6.51 -4.45
C GLN A 29 -4.19 7.24 -4.09
N GLU A 30 -4.09 7.76 -2.87
CA GLU A 30 -2.88 8.46 -2.40
C GLU A 30 -1.68 7.52 -2.27
N VAL A 31 -1.92 6.26 -1.89
CA VAL A 31 -0.89 5.22 -1.89
C VAL A 31 -0.35 5.00 -3.30
N VAL A 32 -1.22 4.93 -4.31
CA VAL A 32 -0.85 4.73 -5.72
C VAL A 32 -0.07 5.95 -6.25
N GLU A 33 -0.47 7.16 -5.90
CA GLU A 33 0.20 8.39 -6.34
C GLU A 33 1.61 8.55 -5.74
N LEU A 34 1.82 8.09 -4.51
CA LEU A 34 3.13 8.13 -3.85
C LEU A 34 4.12 7.06 -4.35
N GLU A 35 3.62 5.94 -4.88
CA GLU A 35 4.45 4.77 -5.19
C GLU A 35 5.56 5.06 -6.22
N PRO A 36 5.30 5.75 -7.37
CA PRO A 36 6.35 6.01 -8.35
C PRO A 36 7.51 6.84 -7.78
N ALA A 37 7.18 7.86 -6.99
CA ALA A 37 8.19 8.73 -6.38
C ALA A 37 9.04 7.96 -5.35
N ARG A 38 8.40 7.13 -4.51
CA ARG A 38 9.12 6.26 -3.56
C ARG A 38 10.03 5.27 -4.29
N ARG A 39 9.53 4.64 -5.36
CA ARG A 39 10.30 3.69 -6.17
C ARG A 39 11.55 4.35 -6.73
N GLN A 40 11.41 5.56 -7.26
CA GLN A 40 12.52 6.33 -7.81
C GLN A 40 13.60 6.64 -6.75
N LEU A 41 13.21 6.96 -5.51
CA LEU A 41 14.16 7.15 -4.40
C LEU A 41 14.94 5.88 -4.09
N LEU A 42 14.25 4.73 -4.03
CA LEU A 42 14.88 3.43 -3.78
C LEU A 42 15.83 3.03 -4.92
N GLU A 43 15.42 3.20 -6.16
CA GLU A 43 16.26 2.93 -7.33
C GLU A 43 17.55 3.75 -7.29
N GLN A 44 17.47 5.05 -6.98
CA GLN A 44 18.64 5.91 -6.82
C GLN A 44 19.52 5.47 -5.63
N ALA A 45 18.90 5.13 -4.50
CA ALA A 45 19.64 4.69 -3.31
C ALA A 45 20.45 3.41 -3.58
N PHE A 46 19.87 2.46 -4.33
CA PHE A 46 20.49 1.17 -4.64
C PHE A 46 21.37 1.17 -5.90
N ALA A 47 21.31 2.20 -6.75
CA ALA A 47 22.29 2.41 -7.81
C ALA A 47 23.70 2.74 -7.26
N THR A 48 23.80 3.13 -5.99
CA THR A 48 25.07 3.47 -5.32
C THR A 48 25.80 2.20 -4.87
N HIS A 49 27.08 2.07 -5.23
CA HIS A 49 27.92 0.89 -4.91
C HIS A 49 28.66 1.03 -3.56
N ALA A 50 28.17 1.89 -2.67
CA ALA A 50 28.77 2.08 -1.36
C ALA A 50 28.53 0.83 -0.46
N PRO A 51 29.47 0.49 0.43
CA PRO A 51 29.26 -0.54 1.44
C PRO A 51 27.96 -0.31 2.21
N VAL A 52 27.30 -1.40 2.58
CA VAL A 52 26.12 -1.35 3.45
C VAL A 52 26.58 -1.16 4.88
N ASP A 53 26.10 -0.10 5.52
CA ASP A 53 26.29 0.14 6.95
C ASP A 53 25.03 -0.21 7.75
N GLU A 54 25.10 -0.03 9.06
CA GLU A 54 23.99 -0.28 9.97
C GLU A 54 22.79 0.61 9.66
N PHE A 55 23.02 1.88 9.31
CA PHE A 55 21.95 2.82 8.94
C PHE A 55 21.15 2.31 7.74
N VAL A 56 21.83 1.92 6.66
CA VAL A 56 21.18 1.37 5.45
C VAL A 56 20.38 0.13 5.83
N THR A 57 20.94 -0.75 6.65
CA THR A 57 20.28 -1.98 7.10
C THR A 57 19.00 -1.69 7.87
N GLU A 58 19.04 -0.76 8.82
CA GLU A 58 17.87 -0.34 9.61
C GLU A 58 16.77 0.26 8.75
N ARG A 59 17.13 1.15 7.81
CA ARG A 59 16.16 1.80 6.93
C ARG A 59 15.49 0.83 5.99
N VAL A 60 16.25 -0.09 5.39
CA VAL A 60 15.69 -1.12 4.52
C VAL A 60 14.75 -2.04 5.30
N ARG A 61 15.13 -2.48 6.51
CA ARG A 61 14.23 -3.28 7.36
C ARG A 61 12.93 -2.54 7.68
N ALA A 62 13.02 -1.28 8.11
CA ALA A 62 11.85 -0.48 8.43
C ALA A 62 10.91 -0.29 7.21
N ILE A 63 11.47 -0.06 6.02
CA ILE A 63 10.70 0.04 4.77
C ILE A 63 10.00 -1.29 4.46
N LEU A 64 10.71 -2.41 4.52
CA LEU A 64 10.14 -3.73 4.24
C LEU A 64 9.02 -4.10 5.22
N ASP A 65 9.13 -3.73 6.49
CA ASP A 65 8.09 -4.00 7.47
C ASP A 65 6.84 -3.14 7.23
N LEU A 66 7.01 -1.89 6.80
CA LEU A 66 5.90 -1.05 6.33
C LEU A 66 5.25 -1.61 5.06
N ASP A 67 6.04 -2.11 4.11
CA ASP A 67 5.53 -2.73 2.89
C ASP A 67 4.68 -3.97 3.18
N LYS A 68 5.15 -4.84 4.09
CA LYS A 68 4.37 -6.01 4.53
C LYS A 68 3.04 -5.60 5.14
N ARG A 69 3.04 -4.57 6.00
CA ARG A 69 1.82 -4.04 6.62
C ARG A 69 0.87 -3.48 5.56
N LEU A 70 1.39 -2.68 4.62
CA LEU A 70 0.59 -2.10 3.53
C LEU A 70 -0.03 -3.18 2.64
N MET A 71 0.73 -4.22 2.31
CA MET A 71 0.22 -5.38 1.58
C MET A 71 -0.92 -6.08 2.33
N ALA A 72 -0.74 -6.34 3.64
CA ALA A 72 -1.79 -6.94 4.46
C ALA A 72 -3.08 -6.10 4.48
N GLN A 73 -2.94 -4.76 4.65
CA GLN A 73 -4.09 -3.84 4.63
C GLN A 73 -4.81 -3.86 3.28
N SER A 74 -4.08 -3.92 2.16
CA SER A 74 -4.69 -3.97 0.82
C SER A 74 -5.48 -5.25 0.58
N ILE A 75 -5.01 -6.39 1.10
CA ILE A 75 -5.70 -7.68 1.04
C ILE A 75 -7.00 -7.59 1.85
N GLU A 76 -6.92 -7.08 3.07
CA GLU A 76 -8.10 -6.91 3.93
C GLU A 76 -9.14 -5.98 3.27
N ALA A 77 -8.70 -4.85 2.72
CA ALA A 77 -9.59 -3.91 2.04
C ALA A 77 -10.30 -4.55 0.84
N ARG A 78 -9.56 -5.32 0.02
CA ARG A 78 -10.13 -6.08 -1.10
C ARG A 78 -11.17 -7.09 -0.63
N ASP A 79 -10.85 -7.84 0.42
CA ASP A 79 -11.72 -8.90 0.93
C ASP A 79 -13.03 -8.31 1.50
N ARG A 80 -12.95 -7.17 2.20
CA ARG A 80 -14.14 -6.41 2.64
C ARG A 80 -15.04 -5.98 1.48
N ILE A 81 -14.45 -5.43 0.41
CA ILE A 81 -15.22 -5.03 -0.79
C ILE A 81 -15.88 -6.25 -1.44
N ALA A 82 -15.18 -7.38 -1.53
CA ALA A 82 -15.74 -8.61 -2.09
C ALA A 82 -16.95 -9.13 -1.27
N GLU A 83 -16.88 -9.06 0.05
CA GLU A 83 -17.99 -9.43 0.92
C GLU A 83 -19.21 -8.51 0.77
N GLU A 84 -18.99 -7.20 0.68
CA GLU A 84 -20.05 -6.20 0.47
C GLU A 84 -20.75 -6.37 -0.87
N LEU A 85 -19.99 -6.61 -1.94
CA LEU A 85 -20.53 -6.94 -3.26
C LEU A 85 -21.33 -8.24 -3.23
N GLY A 86 -20.82 -9.25 -2.52
CA GLY A 86 -21.51 -10.52 -2.29
C GLY A 86 -22.86 -10.32 -1.61
N ARG A 87 -22.91 -9.56 -0.51
CA ARG A 87 -24.15 -9.23 0.21
C ARG A 87 -25.14 -8.46 -0.67
N THR A 88 -24.68 -7.47 -1.40
CA THR A 88 -25.51 -6.66 -2.31
C THR A 88 -26.09 -7.50 -3.45
N SER A 89 -25.31 -8.43 -4.01
CA SER A 89 -25.78 -9.32 -5.06
C SER A 89 -26.86 -10.30 -4.56
N LYS A 90 -26.70 -10.84 -3.34
CA LYS A 90 -27.69 -11.72 -2.69
C LYS A 90 -28.98 -10.97 -2.37
N GLY A 91 -28.88 -9.73 -1.86
CA GLY A 91 -30.04 -8.88 -1.62
C GLY A 91 -30.85 -8.60 -2.89
N ARG A 92 -30.18 -8.24 -4.00
CA ARG A 92 -30.84 -8.08 -5.31
C ARG A 92 -31.54 -9.35 -5.77
N LYS A 93 -30.89 -10.51 -5.68
CA LYS A 93 -31.50 -11.80 -6.05
C LYS A 93 -32.74 -12.12 -5.21
N ALA A 94 -32.69 -11.86 -3.89
CA ALA A 94 -33.85 -12.08 -3.01
C ALA A 94 -35.01 -11.15 -3.38
N THR A 95 -34.77 -9.86 -3.60
CA THR A 95 -35.80 -8.90 -4.03
C THR A 95 -36.44 -9.30 -5.35
N THR A 96 -35.64 -9.71 -6.35
CA THR A 96 -36.16 -10.20 -7.63
C THR A 96 -36.98 -11.49 -7.46
N ALA A 97 -36.55 -12.43 -6.61
CA ALA A 97 -37.30 -13.65 -6.33
C ALA A 97 -38.66 -13.35 -5.67
N TYR A 98 -38.71 -12.43 -4.71
CA TYR A 98 -39.97 -11.99 -4.10
C TYR A 98 -40.90 -11.28 -5.08
N GLN A 99 -40.36 -10.47 -6.00
CA GLN A 99 -41.16 -9.82 -7.05
C GLN A 99 -41.72 -10.84 -8.06
N ASN A 100 -40.92 -11.82 -8.45
CA ASN A 100 -41.32 -12.86 -9.40
C ASN A 100 -42.28 -13.89 -8.80
N ALA A 101 -42.23 -14.15 -7.49
CA ALA A 101 -43.14 -15.08 -6.81
C ALA A 101 -44.51 -14.46 -6.44
N ARG A 102 -44.73 -13.17 -6.72
CA ARG A 102 -46.00 -12.46 -6.48
C ARG A 102 -46.90 -12.39 -7.72
N PHE A 103 -46.49 -13.04 -8.81
CA PHE A 103 -47.26 -13.32 -10.02
C PHE A 103 -47.28 -14.82 -10.28
#